data_AF-A0A4R3HRR9-F1
#
_entry.id   AF-A0A4R3HRR9-F1
#
_cell.length_a   1.000
_cell.length_b   1.000
_cell.length_c   1.000
_cell.angle_alpha   90.00
_cell.angle_beta   90.00
_cell.angle_gamma   90.00
#
_symmetry.space_group_name_H-M   'P 1'
#
loop_
_entity.id
_entity.type
_entity.pdbx_description
1 polymer ?
#
loop_
_entity_poly.entity_id
_entity_poly.type
_entity_poly.pdbx_seq_one_letter_code
_entity_poly.pdbx_strand_id
1 'polypeptide(L)'
;MLLHPFVIGEKYRRPQLLEFLGSKQQMSGVLWGNIQPGYLICTSGGRHGKQAGYKDEALADGSWWYFGQGKQGDQLLKNAANARLASENLVILLFTTREPTAKEVAQQGGYGKLMRFEGCFCVTGYEHFVPIEGPRKGDRLIRFRLVQVDTEQATLSWADETQEEGNLYSLREMLNKHIKELPEKSVGTREFWRRSREIRRYALRRANGICEACGEPAPFKDQAGLPFLEVHHLHRLADSGPDKPGNVAAICPNCHRRAHLSFDRASFNKTLEEKVWAAESKILADSSRGGTSNQVNDYDLARDLSAPSSV
;
A
#
# COMPACT_ATOMS: atom_id res chain seq x y z
N MET A 1 -14.39 -13.82 3.62
CA MET A 1 -13.40 -14.86 3.22
C MET A 1 -12.02 -14.31 3.53
N LEU A 2 -11.14 -15.05 4.24
CA LEU A 2 -9.81 -14.54 4.63
C LEU A 2 -8.95 -14.26 3.39
N LEU A 3 -8.45 -13.02 3.27
CA LEU A 3 -7.75 -12.49 2.08
C LEU A 3 -6.32 -13.02 1.91
N HIS A 4 -5.76 -13.58 2.98
CA HIS A 4 -4.59 -14.46 2.95
C HIS A 4 -4.82 -15.63 3.93
N PRO A 5 -4.12 -16.76 3.78
CA PRO A 5 -4.34 -17.94 4.62
C PRO A 5 -3.59 -17.88 5.97
N PHE A 6 -2.77 -16.86 6.20
CA PHE A 6 -1.91 -16.79 7.38
C PHE A 6 -2.65 -16.35 8.65
N VAL A 7 -2.37 -16.99 9.76
CA VAL A 7 -2.97 -16.75 11.08
C VAL A 7 -1.90 -16.19 12.01
N ILE A 8 -2.21 -15.09 12.71
CA ILE A 8 -1.25 -14.43 13.59
C ILE A 8 -0.75 -15.43 14.64
N GLY A 9 0.56 -15.51 14.80
CA GLY A 9 1.22 -16.42 15.73
C GLY A 9 1.48 -17.82 15.20
N GLU A 10 0.82 -18.23 14.11
CA GLU A 10 1.06 -19.52 13.46
C GLU A 10 2.35 -19.53 12.66
N LYS A 11 2.88 -20.74 12.43
CA LYS A 11 4.20 -20.95 11.84
C LYS A 11 4.07 -21.59 10.46
N TYR A 12 4.87 -21.07 9.54
CA TYR A 12 4.85 -21.46 8.13
C TYR A 12 6.26 -21.74 7.63
N ARG A 13 6.34 -22.56 6.58
CA ARG A 13 7.58 -22.86 5.86
C ARG A 13 7.68 -21.99 4.61
N ARG A 14 8.92 -21.74 4.18
CA ARG A 14 9.18 -20.82 3.06
C ARG A 14 8.46 -21.22 1.78
N PRO A 15 8.38 -22.51 1.40
CA PRO A 15 7.59 -22.92 0.24
C PRO A 15 6.14 -22.43 0.27
N GLN A 16 5.48 -22.41 1.44
CA GLN A 16 4.10 -21.92 1.56
C GLN A 16 3.99 -20.42 1.27
N LEU A 17 4.95 -19.62 1.75
CA LEU A 17 5.02 -18.18 1.48
C LEU A 17 5.29 -17.90 -0.01
N LEU A 18 6.16 -18.71 -0.61
CA LEU A 18 6.52 -18.58 -2.03
C LEU A 18 5.36 -18.99 -2.95
N GLU A 19 4.67 -20.08 -2.62
CA GLU A 19 3.48 -20.55 -3.32
C GLU A 19 2.37 -19.49 -3.27
N PHE A 20 2.09 -18.91 -2.09
CA PHE A 20 1.10 -17.85 -1.94
C PHE A 20 1.37 -16.66 -2.88
N LEU A 21 2.63 -16.22 -3.00
CA LEU A 21 2.98 -15.10 -3.87
C LEU A 21 3.17 -15.49 -5.34
N GLY A 22 3.40 -16.76 -5.66
CA GLY A 22 3.98 -17.17 -6.94
C GLY A 22 5.45 -16.74 -7.11
N SER A 23 6.20 -16.71 -6.01
CA SER A 23 7.58 -16.23 -5.96
C SER A 23 8.60 -17.37 -6.08
N LYS A 24 9.75 -17.10 -6.72
CA LYS A 24 10.90 -18.03 -6.79
C LYS A 24 12.04 -17.64 -5.86
N GLN A 25 11.85 -16.64 -5.00
CA GLN A 25 12.92 -16.03 -4.21
C GLN A 25 13.27 -16.88 -2.98
N GLN A 26 14.24 -17.78 -3.07
CA GLN A 26 14.58 -18.69 -1.96
C GLN A 26 15.38 -18.05 -0.82
N MET A 27 16.08 -16.93 -1.07
CA MET A 27 17.03 -16.36 -0.10
C MET A 27 16.77 -14.90 0.30
N SER A 28 15.82 -14.22 -0.35
CA SER A 28 15.53 -12.80 -0.09
C SER A 28 14.81 -12.59 1.25
N GLY A 29 15.11 -11.50 1.95
CA GLY A 29 14.31 -11.08 3.12
C GLY A 29 12.93 -10.56 2.73
N VAL A 30 12.82 -9.98 1.53
CA VAL A 30 11.63 -9.36 0.96
C VAL A 30 11.17 -10.18 -0.25
N LEU A 31 9.96 -10.71 -0.21
CA LEU A 31 9.38 -11.58 -1.24
C LEU A 31 8.24 -10.86 -1.96
N TRP A 32 8.19 -11.02 -3.27
CA TRP A 32 7.10 -10.61 -4.13
C TRP A 32 6.85 -11.67 -5.20
N GLY A 33 5.68 -11.63 -5.81
CA GLY A 33 5.35 -12.49 -6.94
C GLY A 33 4.15 -11.95 -7.71
N ASN A 34 3.63 -12.75 -8.64
CA ASN A 34 2.60 -12.35 -9.59
C ASN A 34 1.19 -12.87 -9.24
N ILE A 35 1.07 -13.81 -8.30
CA ILE A 35 -0.25 -14.36 -7.90
C ILE A 35 -0.98 -13.39 -6.98
N GLN A 36 -0.24 -12.70 -6.10
CA GLN A 36 -0.78 -11.81 -5.08
C GLN A 36 -0.10 -10.43 -5.13
N PRO A 37 -0.38 -9.60 -6.17
CA PRO A 37 0.37 -8.38 -6.43
C PRO A 37 0.18 -7.27 -5.38
N GLY A 38 -0.89 -7.33 -4.57
CA GLY A 38 -1.15 -6.39 -3.47
C GLY A 38 -0.34 -6.69 -2.19
N TYR A 39 0.37 -7.82 -2.15
CA TYR A 39 1.11 -8.26 -0.97
C TYR A 39 2.62 -8.32 -1.22
N LEU A 40 3.36 -7.93 -0.20
CA LEU A 40 4.78 -8.20 -0.02
C LEU A 40 4.95 -9.06 1.22
N ILE A 41 5.85 -10.04 1.21
CA ILE A 41 6.21 -10.75 2.44
C ILE A 41 7.58 -10.27 2.91
N CYS A 42 7.65 -9.79 4.15
CA CYS A 42 8.90 -9.46 4.82
C CYS A 42 9.24 -10.53 5.85
N THR A 43 10.46 -11.04 5.79
CA THR A 43 10.99 -11.98 6.77
C THR A 43 12.08 -11.30 7.60
N SER A 44 11.91 -11.36 8.92
CA SER A 44 12.82 -10.79 9.92
C SER A 44 13.51 -11.89 10.74
N GLY A 45 14.66 -11.59 11.35
CA GLY A 45 15.39 -12.51 12.23
C GLY A 45 16.39 -13.44 11.52
N GLY A 46 16.68 -13.21 10.24
CA GLY A 46 17.73 -13.94 9.52
C GLY A 46 19.11 -13.72 10.14
N ARG A 47 19.98 -14.75 10.09
CA ARG A 47 21.35 -14.70 10.65
C ARG A 47 22.22 -13.59 10.05
N HIS A 48 21.91 -13.15 8.83
CA HIS A 48 22.66 -12.13 8.11
C HIS A 48 22.59 -10.73 8.76
N GLY A 49 21.44 -10.31 9.31
CA GLY A 49 21.32 -8.99 9.94
C GLY A 49 22.17 -8.89 11.21
N LYS A 50 21.99 -9.87 12.13
CA LYS A 50 22.74 -9.92 13.40
C LYS A 50 24.26 -9.91 13.22
N GLN A 51 24.78 -10.53 12.16
CA GLN A 51 26.21 -10.53 11.85
C GLN A 51 26.68 -9.23 11.17
N ALA A 52 25.77 -8.46 10.57
CA ALA A 52 26.09 -7.26 9.79
C ALA A 52 26.07 -5.95 10.62
N GLY A 53 25.77 -6.00 11.92
CA GLY A 53 25.76 -4.83 12.81
C GLY A 53 24.44 -4.03 12.82
N TYR A 54 23.37 -4.59 12.27
CA TYR A 54 22.03 -3.99 12.32
C TYR A 54 20.96 -5.07 12.46
N LYS A 55 19.81 -4.75 13.06
CA LYS A 55 18.70 -5.69 13.19
C LYS A 55 17.38 -4.99 13.00
N ASP A 56 16.43 -5.70 12.41
CA ASP A 56 15.04 -5.27 12.48
C ASP A 56 14.61 -5.21 13.95
N GLU A 57 13.74 -4.26 14.25
CA GLU A 57 13.37 -3.93 15.62
C GLU A 57 11.86 -3.77 15.71
N ALA A 58 11.24 -4.53 16.62
CA ALA A 58 9.87 -4.29 17.05
C ALA A 58 9.87 -3.16 18.08
N LEU A 59 8.95 -2.21 17.95
CA LEU A 59 8.80 -1.08 18.85
C LEU A 59 7.62 -1.30 19.81
N ALA A 60 7.60 -0.51 20.89
CA ALA A 60 6.59 -0.64 21.95
C ALA A 60 5.14 -0.35 21.50
N ASP A 61 4.98 0.42 20.43
CA ASP A 61 3.68 0.75 19.81
C ASP A 61 3.20 -0.31 18.79
N GLY A 62 3.86 -1.47 18.72
CA GLY A 62 3.50 -2.59 17.82
C GLY A 62 4.02 -2.46 16.38
N SER A 63 4.65 -1.35 16.06
CA SER A 63 5.28 -1.10 14.77
C SER A 63 6.72 -1.64 14.71
N TRP A 64 7.36 -1.55 13.54
CA TRP A 64 8.71 -2.06 13.32
C TRP A 64 9.60 -1.07 12.58
N TRP A 65 10.90 -1.17 12.84
CA TRP A 65 11.95 -0.80 11.89
C TRP A 65 12.42 -2.05 11.15
N TYR A 66 12.27 -2.04 9.82
CA TYR A 66 12.68 -3.14 8.95
C TYR A 66 13.76 -2.68 7.98
N PHE A 67 14.92 -3.33 7.98
CA PHE A 67 16.02 -2.94 7.12
C PHE A 67 15.81 -3.41 5.68
N GLY A 68 16.07 -2.51 4.74
CA GLY A 68 16.02 -2.77 3.31
C GLY A 68 17.03 -3.84 2.88
N GLN A 69 16.90 -4.28 1.62
CA GLN A 69 17.82 -5.24 1.02
C GLN A 69 19.01 -4.52 0.39
N GLY A 70 20.17 -5.18 0.42
CA GLY A 70 21.44 -4.73 -0.15
C GLY A 70 22.60 -5.33 0.62
N LYS A 71 23.44 -6.13 -0.05
CA LYS A 71 24.45 -6.97 0.60
C LYS A 71 25.78 -6.26 0.87
N GLN A 72 26.12 -5.24 0.07
CA GLN A 72 27.40 -4.53 0.11
C GLN A 72 27.17 -3.06 -0.22
N GLY A 73 27.94 -2.18 0.44
CA GLY A 73 27.89 -0.74 0.22
C GLY A 73 26.56 -0.10 0.60
N ASP A 74 26.37 1.14 0.15
CA ASP A 74 25.13 1.88 0.37
C ASP A 74 23.92 1.14 -0.22
N GLN A 75 22.85 1.08 0.57
CA GLN A 75 21.58 0.57 0.09
C GLN A 75 20.90 1.60 -0.81
N LEU A 76 20.33 1.11 -1.91
CA LEU A 76 19.66 1.94 -2.90
C LEU A 76 18.15 1.70 -2.86
N LEU A 77 17.36 2.78 -2.86
CA LEU A 77 15.90 2.68 -2.98
C LEU A 77 15.48 2.04 -4.30
N LYS A 78 16.26 2.25 -5.37
CA LYS A 78 15.93 1.76 -6.72
C LYS A 78 16.07 0.23 -6.90
N ASN A 79 16.63 -0.49 -5.92
CA ASN A 79 16.71 -1.94 -6.06
C ASN A 79 15.31 -2.57 -5.94
N ALA A 80 15.12 -3.76 -6.54
CA ALA A 80 13.81 -4.37 -6.72
C ALA A 80 13.02 -4.57 -5.41
N ALA A 81 13.69 -4.84 -4.29
CA ALA A 81 13.05 -5.05 -3.00
C ALA A 81 12.70 -3.70 -2.34
N ASN A 82 13.66 -2.78 -2.29
CA ASN A 82 13.50 -1.48 -1.64
C ASN A 82 12.50 -0.59 -2.39
N ALA A 83 12.46 -0.66 -3.72
CA ALA A 83 11.51 0.09 -4.53
C ALA A 83 10.07 -0.37 -4.26
N ARG A 84 9.87 -1.67 -3.97
CA ARG A 84 8.56 -2.21 -3.57
C ARG A 84 8.20 -1.83 -2.15
N LEU A 85 9.14 -1.92 -1.21
CA LEU A 85 8.92 -1.43 0.15
C LEU A 85 8.58 0.07 0.19
N ALA A 86 9.18 0.87 -0.69
CA ALA A 86 8.86 2.28 -0.83
C ALA A 86 7.54 2.56 -1.56
N SER A 87 6.81 1.54 -2.02
CA SER A 87 5.52 1.71 -2.68
C SER A 87 4.40 1.76 -1.65
N GLU A 88 3.59 2.81 -1.72
CA GLU A 88 2.53 3.09 -0.74
C GLU A 88 1.28 2.20 -0.92
N ASN A 89 1.24 1.36 -1.96
CA ASN A 89 0.08 0.54 -2.32
C ASN A 89 0.19 -0.94 -1.92
N LEU A 90 1.19 -1.32 -1.12
CA LEU A 90 1.43 -2.73 -0.76
C LEU A 90 1.19 -3.01 0.72
N VAL A 91 0.53 -4.14 0.98
CA VAL A 91 0.43 -4.73 2.31
C VAL A 91 1.64 -5.60 2.56
N ILE A 92 2.33 -5.36 3.67
CA ILE A 92 3.44 -6.14 4.16
C ILE A 92 2.92 -7.23 5.10
N LEU A 93 3.05 -8.49 4.70
CA LEU A 93 2.87 -9.62 5.60
C LEU A 93 4.22 -9.88 6.29
N LEU A 94 4.32 -9.54 7.57
CA LEU A 94 5.57 -9.67 8.32
C LEU A 94 5.65 -11.05 8.99
N PHE A 95 6.80 -11.70 8.83
CA PHE A 95 7.11 -12.96 9.48
C PHE A 95 8.43 -12.88 10.23
N THR A 96 8.47 -13.36 11.47
CA THR A 96 9.73 -13.56 12.18
C THR A 96 10.24 -14.97 11.98
N THR A 97 11.56 -15.13 11.87
CA THR A 97 12.20 -16.44 11.66
C THR A 97 12.77 -16.97 12.97
N ARG A 98 12.63 -18.28 13.18
CA ARG A 98 13.37 -19.02 14.21
C ARG A 98 13.89 -20.35 13.70
N GLU A 99 14.89 -20.85 14.39
CA GLU A 99 15.41 -22.20 14.17
C GLU A 99 14.40 -23.24 14.67
N PRO A 100 14.16 -24.33 13.91
CA PRO A 100 13.31 -25.43 14.34
C PRO A 100 13.99 -26.24 15.45
N THR A 101 13.20 -26.84 16.33
CA THR A 101 13.70 -27.82 17.32
C THR A 101 14.00 -29.16 16.63
N ALA A 102 14.81 -30.02 17.28
CA ALA A 102 15.10 -31.37 16.75
C ALA A 102 13.82 -32.20 16.49
N LYS A 103 12.82 -32.06 17.36
CA LYS A 103 11.51 -32.70 17.20
C LYS A 103 10.78 -32.19 15.96
N GLU A 104 10.79 -30.88 15.73
CA GLU A 104 10.18 -30.26 14.55
C GLU A 104 10.91 -30.68 13.27
N VAL A 105 12.25 -30.76 13.28
CA VAL A 105 13.05 -31.25 12.15
C VAL A 105 12.67 -32.70 11.81
N ALA A 106 12.57 -33.57 12.82
CA ALA A 106 12.20 -34.97 12.65
C ALA A 106 10.78 -35.13 12.07
N GLN A 107 9.81 -34.34 12.56
CA GLN A 107 8.44 -34.35 12.03
C GLN A 107 8.34 -33.79 10.61
N GLN A 108 9.21 -32.85 10.25
CA GLN A 108 9.21 -32.20 8.94
C GLN A 108 9.97 -32.99 7.87
N GLY A 109 10.71 -34.04 8.24
CA GLY A 109 11.55 -34.81 7.34
C GLY A 109 12.78 -34.04 6.84
N GLY A 110 13.19 -32.98 7.54
CA GLY A 110 14.31 -32.16 7.11
C GLY A 110 14.43 -30.83 7.87
N TYR A 111 15.59 -30.19 7.71
CA TYR A 111 15.87 -28.90 8.32
C TYR A 111 15.26 -27.75 7.51
N GLY A 112 14.40 -26.95 8.15
CA GLY A 112 13.82 -25.75 7.55
C GLY A 112 13.43 -24.72 8.60
N LYS A 113 13.81 -23.46 8.39
CA LYS A 113 13.41 -22.36 9.29
C LYS A 113 11.90 -22.20 9.31
N LEU A 114 11.37 -21.97 10.50
CA LEU A 114 9.96 -21.67 10.70
C LEU A 114 9.77 -20.15 10.76
N MET A 115 8.76 -19.69 10.02
CA MET A 115 8.37 -18.28 9.93
C MET A 115 7.05 -18.10 10.65
N ARG A 116 7.08 -17.43 11.81
CA ARG A 116 5.89 -17.07 12.56
C ARG A 116 5.28 -15.82 11.94
N PHE A 117 4.01 -15.86 11.58
CA PHE A 117 3.30 -14.69 11.06
C PHE A 117 3.02 -13.69 12.19
N GLU A 118 3.47 -12.45 12.03
CA GLU A 118 3.29 -11.38 13.02
C GLU A 118 2.06 -10.53 12.74
N GLY A 119 1.60 -10.51 11.48
CA GLY A 119 0.44 -9.74 11.06
C GLY A 119 0.68 -8.97 9.76
N CYS A 120 -0.31 -8.14 9.44
CA CYS A 120 -0.26 -7.23 8.30
C CYS A 120 0.31 -5.88 8.74
N PHE A 121 1.10 -5.30 7.86
CA PHE A 121 1.74 -4.00 8.06
C PHE A 121 1.72 -3.23 6.74
N CYS A 122 2.08 -1.97 6.81
CA CYS A 122 2.34 -1.10 5.66
C CYS A 122 3.53 -0.20 5.97
N VAL A 123 4.12 0.36 4.93
CA VAL A 123 5.29 1.25 5.06
C VAL A 123 4.80 2.69 5.16
N THR A 124 5.11 3.39 6.25
CA THR A 124 4.77 4.82 6.41
C THR A 124 5.91 5.76 6.02
N GLY A 125 7.10 5.23 5.81
CA GLY A 125 8.28 6.01 5.49
C GLY A 125 9.55 5.18 5.64
N TYR A 126 10.67 5.81 5.32
CA TYR A 126 11.99 5.23 5.50
C TYR A 126 12.99 6.32 5.90
N GLU A 127 14.08 5.89 6.50
CA GLU A 127 15.20 6.77 6.81
C GLU A 127 16.54 6.06 6.58
N HIS A 128 17.59 6.87 6.54
CA HIS A 128 18.95 6.36 6.42
C HIS A 128 19.54 6.06 7.79
N PHE A 129 20.21 4.91 7.87
CA PHE A 129 20.93 4.47 9.05
C PHE A 129 22.36 4.13 8.67
N VAL A 130 23.33 4.63 9.44
CA VAL A 130 24.75 4.33 9.22
C VAL A 130 25.26 3.53 10.42
N PRO A 131 25.57 2.23 10.25
CA PRO A 131 26.15 1.44 11.32
C PRO A 131 27.50 2.02 11.75
N ILE A 132 27.70 2.11 13.06
CA ILE A 132 28.95 2.59 13.67
C ILE A 132 29.97 1.47 13.90
N GLU A 133 29.52 0.22 13.82
CA GLU A 133 30.30 -0.99 14.07
C GLU A 133 29.85 -2.15 13.16
N GLY A 134 30.63 -3.22 13.16
CA GLY A 134 30.35 -4.42 12.36
C GLY A 134 30.76 -4.32 10.89
N PRO A 135 30.51 -5.37 10.09
CA PRO A 135 30.97 -5.49 8.70
C PRO A 135 30.42 -4.44 7.73
N ARG A 136 29.33 -3.76 8.11
CA ARG A 136 28.66 -2.72 7.31
C ARG A 136 28.91 -1.32 7.86
N LYS A 137 29.91 -1.16 8.74
CA LYS A 137 30.29 0.14 9.30
C LYS A 137 30.52 1.16 8.19
N GLY A 138 29.86 2.31 8.29
CA GLY A 138 29.99 3.41 7.34
C GLY A 138 29.06 3.33 6.11
N ASP A 139 28.46 2.18 5.82
CA ASP A 139 27.48 2.06 4.73
C ASP A 139 26.18 2.79 5.10
N ARG A 140 25.59 3.50 4.13
CA ARG A 140 24.27 4.11 4.28
C ARG A 140 23.18 3.07 4.01
N LEU A 141 22.62 2.50 5.06
CA LEU A 141 21.50 1.57 5.01
C LEU A 141 20.17 2.33 4.97
N ILE A 142 19.11 1.64 4.58
CA ILE A 142 17.73 2.16 4.59
C ILE A 142 16.94 1.30 5.58
N ARG A 143 16.23 1.92 6.52
CA ARG A 143 15.23 1.24 7.35
C ARG A 143 13.84 1.81 7.09
N PHE A 144 12.89 0.92 6.87
CA PHE A 144 11.50 1.21 6.60
C PHE A 144 10.69 1.11 7.88
N ARG A 145 9.80 2.07 8.07
CA ARG A 145 8.85 2.10 9.19
C ARG A 145 7.65 1.23 8.83
N LEU A 146 7.55 0.04 9.41
CA LEU A 146 6.37 -0.82 9.23
C LEU A 146 5.38 -0.56 10.35
N VAL A 147 4.13 -0.35 10.01
CA VAL A 147 3.09 -0.04 10.98
C VAL A 147 1.96 -1.05 10.83
N GLN A 148 1.50 -1.63 11.94
CA GLN A 148 0.54 -2.73 11.94
C GLN A 148 -0.83 -2.27 11.41
N VAL A 149 -1.50 -3.15 10.65
CA VAL A 149 -2.85 -2.95 10.12
C VAL A 149 -3.70 -4.20 10.37
N ASP A 150 -5.02 -4.00 10.51
CA ASP A 150 -5.96 -5.13 10.65
C ASP A 150 -6.09 -5.89 9.31
N THR A 151 -6.25 -7.21 9.42
CA THR A 151 -6.33 -8.16 8.31
C THR A 151 -7.49 -7.87 7.35
N GLU A 152 -8.61 -7.36 7.87
CA GLU A 152 -9.78 -6.93 7.09
C GLU A 152 -9.56 -5.58 6.39
N GLN A 153 -8.78 -4.68 7.00
CA GLN A 153 -8.56 -3.31 6.51
C GLN A 153 -7.47 -3.23 5.45
N ALA A 154 -6.51 -4.16 5.46
CA ALA A 154 -5.40 -4.23 4.52
C ALA A 154 -5.84 -4.49 3.06
N THR A 155 -7.05 -5.03 2.86
CA THR A 155 -7.53 -5.51 1.56
C THR A 155 -8.92 -5.00 1.21
N LEU A 156 -9.30 -3.82 1.69
CA LEU A 156 -10.38 -3.05 1.06
C LEU A 156 -9.86 -2.44 -0.25
N SER A 157 -9.18 -3.27 -1.05
CA SER A 157 -8.95 -3.13 -2.47
C SER A 157 -10.26 -3.54 -3.17
N TRP A 158 -10.97 -2.53 -3.63
CA TRP A 158 -11.95 -2.57 -4.75
C TRP A 158 -13.28 -3.27 -4.50
N ALA A 159 -13.42 -4.16 -3.51
CA ALA A 159 -14.67 -4.91 -3.31
C ALA A 159 -15.67 -4.27 -2.33
N ASP A 160 -15.29 -3.21 -1.63
CA ASP A 160 -16.19 -2.55 -0.68
C ASP A 160 -16.77 -1.28 -1.30
N GLU A 161 -17.59 -1.47 -2.32
CA GLU A 161 -18.62 -0.52 -2.74
C GLU A 161 -19.90 -0.78 -1.94
N THR A 162 -19.80 -0.85 -0.61
CA THR A 162 -21.00 -0.56 0.17
C THR A 162 -21.37 0.88 -0.11
N GLN A 163 -22.53 1.04 -0.74
CA GLN A 163 -23.20 2.28 -1.08
C GLN A 163 -23.27 3.20 0.15
N GLU A 164 -22.25 4.01 0.39
CA GLU A 164 -22.47 5.27 1.08
C GLU A 164 -23.09 6.21 0.05
N GLU A 165 -24.42 6.33 0.15
CA GLU A 165 -25.22 7.38 -0.47
C GLU A 165 -24.70 8.73 0.03
N GLY A 166 -24.15 9.52 -0.89
CA GLY A 166 -23.58 10.82 -0.60
C GLY A 166 -22.92 11.42 -1.84
N ASN A 167 -23.15 12.70 -2.10
CA ASN A 167 -22.44 13.41 -3.16
C ASN A 167 -20.98 13.63 -2.76
N LEU A 168 -20.08 13.86 -3.74
CA LEU A 168 -18.65 14.05 -3.49
C LEU A 168 -18.37 15.15 -2.44
N TYR A 169 -19.19 16.19 -2.40
CA TYR A 169 -19.07 17.27 -1.43
C TYR A 169 -19.24 16.77 0.02
N SER A 170 -20.29 15.99 0.30
CA SER A 170 -20.54 15.45 1.64
C SER A 170 -19.42 14.52 2.12
N LEU A 171 -18.90 13.66 1.24
CA LEU A 171 -17.76 12.79 1.51
C LEU A 171 -16.50 13.61 1.82
N ARG A 172 -16.25 14.67 1.02
CA ARG A 172 -15.12 15.57 1.21
C ARG A 172 -15.17 16.29 2.58
N GLU A 173 -16.33 16.80 2.97
CA GLU A 173 -16.50 17.49 4.26
C GLU A 173 -16.35 16.53 5.44
N MET A 174 -16.89 15.31 5.36
CA MET A 174 -16.70 14.28 6.37
C MET A 174 -15.20 13.96 6.57
N LEU A 175 -14.47 13.75 5.48
CA LEU A 175 -13.02 13.52 5.50
C LEU A 175 -12.25 14.69 6.13
N ASN A 176 -12.58 15.93 5.75
CA ASN A 176 -11.91 17.11 6.30
C ASN A 176 -12.26 17.37 7.77
N LYS A 177 -13.47 17.03 8.21
CA LYS A 177 -13.87 17.13 9.61
C LYS A 177 -13.03 16.17 10.48
N HIS A 178 -12.92 14.90 10.07
CA HIS A 178 -12.06 13.93 10.76
C HIS A 178 -10.58 14.37 10.79
N ILE A 179 -10.09 15.06 9.76
CA ILE A 179 -8.73 15.63 9.75
C ILE A 179 -8.55 16.75 10.78
N LYS A 180 -9.57 17.60 10.99
CA LYS A 180 -9.52 18.70 11.96
C LYS A 180 -9.66 18.25 13.42
N GLU A 181 -10.45 17.21 13.67
CA GLU A 181 -10.78 16.75 15.03
C GLU A 181 -9.67 15.91 15.69
N LEU A 182 -8.69 15.43 14.93
CA LEU A 182 -7.59 14.59 15.43
C LEU A 182 -6.23 15.24 15.12
N PRO A 183 -5.64 16.00 16.07
CA PRO A 183 -4.35 16.65 15.85
C PRO A 183 -3.20 15.63 15.76
N GLU A 184 -2.23 15.95 14.89
CA GLU A 184 -1.12 15.10 14.40
C GLU A 184 -0.35 14.32 15.48
N LYS A 185 -0.31 14.83 16.71
CA LYS A 185 0.49 14.25 17.81
C LYS A 185 -0.21 13.12 18.57
N SER A 186 -1.46 12.79 18.22
CA SER A 186 -2.28 11.82 18.98
C SER A 186 -3.13 10.88 18.12
N VAL A 187 -3.02 10.94 16.79
CA VAL A 187 -3.77 10.05 15.91
C VAL A 187 -3.21 8.64 16.08
N GLY A 188 -3.95 7.77 16.78
CA GLY A 188 -3.62 6.36 16.85
C GLY A 188 -3.49 5.78 15.44
N THR A 189 -2.50 4.93 15.22
CA THR A 189 -2.20 4.25 13.96
C THR A 189 -3.43 3.81 13.17
N ARG A 190 -4.41 3.21 13.84
CA ARG A 190 -5.68 2.73 13.26
C ARG A 190 -6.48 3.82 12.55
N GLU A 191 -6.54 5.01 13.12
CA GLU A 191 -7.33 6.14 12.62
C GLU A 191 -6.66 6.84 11.43
N PHE A 192 -5.31 6.87 11.42
CA PHE A 192 -4.53 7.32 10.27
C PHE A 192 -4.86 6.48 9.02
N TRP A 193 -4.90 5.15 9.16
CA TRP A 193 -5.19 4.23 8.04
C TRP A 193 -6.61 4.30 7.56
N ARG A 194 -7.59 4.34 8.48
CA ARG A 194 -8.99 4.55 8.12
C ARG A 194 -9.13 5.80 7.26
N ARG A 195 -8.48 6.89 7.66
CA ARG A 195 -8.49 8.14 6.90
C ARG A 195 -7.83 7.99 5.52
N SER A 196 -6.62 7.44 5.42
CA SER A 196 -5.96 7.27 4.11
C SER A 196 -6.77 6.37 3.17
N ARG A 197 -7.47 5.36 3.70
CA ARG A 197 -8.40 4.53 2.92
C ARG A 197 -9.57 5.35 2.38
N GLU A 198 -10.27 6.10 3.23
CA GLU A 198 -11.43 6.87 2.78
C GLU A 198 -11.04 7.99 1.79
N ILE A 199 -9.84 8.56 1.95
CA ILE A 199 -9.27 9.52 0.98
C ILE A 199 -8.94 8.86 -0.35
N ARG A 200 -8.38 7.65 -0.34
CA ARG A 200 -8.12 6.86 -1.56
C ARG A 200 -9.42 6.55 -2.29
N ARG A 201 -10.45 6.11 -1.56
CA ARG A 201 -11.79 5.84 -2.10
C ARG A 201 -12.39 7.11 -2.69
N TYR A 202 -12.30 8.23 -1.98
CA TYR A 202 -12.75 9.53 -2.46
C TYR A 202 -12.07 9.94 -3.77
N ALA A 203 -10.74 9.83 -3.86
CA ALA A 203 -10.00 10.18 -5.08
C ALA A 203 -10.44 9.34 -6.29
N LEU A 204 -10.63 8.03 -6.11
CA LEU A 204 -11.13 7.15 -7.16
C LEU A 204 -12.56 7.50 -7.59
N ARG A 205 -13.44 7.83 -6.63
CA ARG A 205 -14.82 8.26 -6.90
C ARG A 205 -14.88 9.61 -7.59
N ARG A 206 -14.02 10.56 -7.20
CA ARG A 206 -13.86 11.86 -7.85
C ARG A 206 -13.42 11.71 -9.30
N ALA A 207 -12.47 10.80 -9.57
CA ALA A 207 -11.96 10.53 -10.90
C ALA A 207 -12.96 9.81 -11.82
N ASN A 208 -13.90 9.06 -11.24
CA ASN A 208 -14.97 8.36 -11.97
C ASN A 208 -14.46 7.54 -13.17
N GLY A 209 -13.37 6.80 -12.96
CA GLY A 209 -12.74 5.97 -13.99
C GLY A 209 -11.97 6.72 -15.07
N ILE A 210 -11.79 8.04 -14.94
CA ILE A 210 -10.98 8.87 -15.85
C ILE A 210 -9.69 9.30 -15.12
N CYS A 211 -8.55 9.13 -15.78
CA CYS A 211 -7.25 9.54 -15.24
C CYS A 211 -7.19 11.06 -15.05
N GLU A 212 -6.95 11.53 -13.82
CA GLU A 212 -6.90 12.95 -13.50
C GLU A 212 -5.68 13.68 -14.11
N ALA A 213 -4.68 12.93 -14.59
CA ALA A 213 -3.50 13.48 -15.26
C ALA A 213 -3.68 13.64 -16.77
N CYS A 214 -4.05 12.58 -17.49
CA CYS A 214 -4.16 12.62 -18.95
C CYS A 214 -5.58 12.84 -19.47
N GLY A 215 -6.62 12.67 -18.64
CA GLY A 215 -8.02 12.78 -19.05
C GLY A 215 -8.54 11.56 -19.82
N GLU A 216 -7.72 10.52 -19.99
CA GLU A 216 -8.12 9.28 -20.65
C GLU A 216 -8.84 8.34 -19.67
N PRO A 217 -9.77 7.49 -20.16
CA PRO A 217 -10.34 6.41 -19.36
C PRO A 217 -9.26 5.50 -18.76
N ALA A 218 -9.60 4.83 -17.66
CA ALA A 218 -8.75 3.78 -17.09
C ALA A 218 -8.38 2.75 -18.18
N PRO A 219 -7.09 2.33 -18.26
CA PRO A 219 -6.62 1.52 -19.37
C PRO A 219 -7.16 0.09 -19.38
N PHE A 220 -7.68 -0.38 -18.24
CA PHE A 220 -8.31 -1.68 -18.08
C PHE A 220 -9.20 -1.69 -16.84
N LYS A 221 -9.98 -2.75 -16.69
CA LYS A 221 -10.77 -3.04 -15.50
C LYS A 221 -10.05 -4.05 -14.60
N ASP A 222 -10.31 -3.98 -13.31
CA ASP A 222 -9.85 -4.97 -12.36
C ASP A 222 -10.67 -6.27 -12.37
N GLN A 223 -10.33 -7.20 -11.46
CA GLN A 223 -11.04 -8.47 -11.30
C GLN A 223 -12.50 -8.30 -10.86
N ALA A 224 -12.84 -7.16 -10.24
CA ALA A 224 -14.21 -6.82 -9.87
C ALA A 224 -14.96 -6.08 -11.00
N GLY A 225 -14.29 -5.81 -12.13
CA GLY A 225 -14.87 -5.09 -13.26
C GLY A 225 -14.82 -3.56 -13.14
N LEU A 226 -14.11 -3.02 -12.15
CA LEU A 226 -14.00 -1.58 -11.90
C LEU A 226 -12.82 -0.95 -12.69
N PRO A 227 -12.92 0.31 -13.13
CA PRO A 227 -11.83 1.02 -13.80
C PRO A 227 -10.55 1.06 -12.95
N PHE A 228 -9.43 0.57 -13.48
CA PHE A 228 -8.15 0.55 -12.77
C PHE A 228 -7.43 1.91 -12.83
N LEU A 229 -7.36 2.59 -11.69
CA LEU A 229 -6.53 3.79 -11.45
C LEU A 229 -5.70 3.62 -10.16
N GLU A 230 -4.52 4.21 -10.14
CA GLU A 230 -3.62 4.26 -8.97
C GLU A 230 -3.77 5.63 -8.29
N VAL A 231 -3.75 5.67 -6.96
CA VAL A 231 -3.77 6.94 -6.22
C VAL A 231 -2.32 7.39 -5.97
N HIS A 232 -2.07 8.65 -6.30
CA HIS A 232 -0.77 9.33 -6.27
C HIS A 232 -0.84 10.57 -5.38
N HIS A 233 0.10 10.72 -4.46
CA HIS A 233 0.19 11.90 -3.60
C HIS A 233 0.92 13.05 -4.31
N LEU A 234 0.31 14.23 -4.30
CA LEU A 234 0.85 15.43 -4.95
C LEU A 234 2.02 16.03 -4.16
N HIS A 235 1.87 16.07 -2.83
CA HIS A 235 2.94 16.45 -1.91
C HIS A 235 3.27 15.29 -0.98
N ARG A 236 4.56 15.10 -0.69
CA ARG A 236 5.05 14.03 0.18
C ARG A 236 4.50 14.20 1.60
N LEU A 237 4.11 13.08 2.21
CA LEU A 237 3.63 13.00 3.60
C LEU A 237 4.59 13.62 4.63
N ALA A 238 5.90 13.55 4.37
CA ALA A 238 6.93 14.15 5.23
C ALA A 238 6.87 15.69 5.28
N ASP A 239 6.32 16.33 4.25
CA ASP A 239 6.33 17.78 4.08
C ASP A 239 4.95 18.44 4.34
N SER A 240 3.85 17.65 4.38
CA SER A 240 2.48 18.20 4.28
C SER A 240 1.47 17.70 5.31
N GLY A 241 1.93 16.89 6.28
CA GLY A 241 1.05 16.34 7.32
C GLY A 241 0.06 15.29 6.77
N PRO A 242 -1.08 15.06 7.46
CA PRO A 242 -2.00 13.97 7.15
C PRO A 242 -2.59 14.06 5.74
N ASP A 243 -2.86 12.91 5.10
CA ASP A 243 -3.58 12.84 3.82
C ASP A 243 -4.83 13.72 3.83
N LYS A 244 -5.03 14.49 2.75
CA LYS A 244 -6.20 15.33 2.51
C LYS A 244 -6.79 15.01 1.13
N PRO A 245 -8.11 15.13 0.94
CA PRO A 245 -8.77 14.95 -0.35
C PRO A 245 -8.09 15.68 -1.53
N GLY A 246 -7.61 16.91 -1.30
CA GLY A 246 -6.93 17.72 -2.32
C GLY A 246 -5.44 17.42 -2.52
N ASN A 247 -4.84 16.51 -1.76
CA ASN A 247 -3.41 16.16 -1.87
C ASN A 247 -3.17 14.81 -2.58
N VAL A 248 -4.22 14.20 -3.12
CA VAL A 248 -4.15 12.92 -3.81
C VAL A 248 -4.81 13.01 -5.18
N ALA A 249 -4.32 12.23 -6.15
CA ALA A 249 -4.83 12.15 -7.51
C ALA A 249 -5.01 10.68 -7.92
N ALA A 250 -6.13 10.34 -8.57
CA ALA A 250 -6.32 9.03 -9.18
C ALA A 250 -5.90 9.07 -10.66
N ILE A 251 -4.83 8.34 -11.00
CA ILE A 251 -4.15 8.40 -12.29
C ILE A 251 -3.85 7.01 -12.84
N CYS A 252 -3.72 6.89 -14.17
CA CYS A 252 -3.41 5.60 -14.80
C CYS A 252 -1.95 5.16 -14.53
N PRO A 253 -1.63 3.86 -14.64
CA PRO A 253 -0.27 3.34 -14.42
C PRO A 253 0.84 4.07 -15.17
N ASN A 254 0.55 4.52 -16.39
CA ASN A 254 1.52 5.24 -17.23
C ASN A 254 1.78 6.65 -16.68
N CYS A 255 0.72 7.36 -16.29
CA CYS A 255 0.84 8.68 -15.67
C CYS A 255 1.49 8.60 -14.30
N HIS A 256 1.20 7.57 -13.51
CA HIS A 256 1.81 7.35 -12.21
C HIS A 256 3.32 7.10 -12.33
N ARG A 257 3.74 6.24 -13.27
CA ARG A 257 5.18 6.07 -13.55
C ARG A 257 5.83 7.36 -14.05
N ARG A 258 5.16 8.14 -14.91
CA ARG A 258 5.67 9.45 -15.37
C ARG A 258 5.89 10.39 -14.17
N ALA A 259 4.89 10.50 -13.28
CA ALA A 259 4.96 11.33 -12.08
C ALA A 259 6.20 11.05 -11.20
N HIS A 260 6.66 9.81 -11.14
CA HIS A 260 7.84 9.43 -10.37
C HIS A 260 9.15 9.44 -11.15
N LEU A 261 9.12 8.96 -12.40
CA LEU A 261 10.32 8.52 -13.12
C LEU A 261 10.67 9.40 -14.32
N SER A 262 9.77 10.25 -14.81
CA SER A 262 10.04 11.02 -16.02
C SER A 262 11.00 12.17 -15.78
N PHE A 263 11.66 12.60 -16.86
CA PHE A 263 12.51 13.79 -16.85
C PHE A 263 11.71 15.06 -16.51
N ASP A 264 10.48 15.14 -17.01
CA ASP A 264 9.55 16.27 -16.80
C ASP A 264 8.68 16.12 -15.56
N ARG A 265 9.01 15.22 -14.63
CA ARG A 265 8.19 14.94 -13.43
C ARG A 265 7.80 16.19 -12.64
N ALA A 266 8.68 17.20 -12.56
CA ALA A 266 8.41 18.41 -11.79
C ALA A 266 7.28 19.24 -12.41
N SER A 267 7.35 19.50 -13.72
CA SER A 267 6.28 20.20 -14.45
C SER A 267 5.02 19.34 -14.54
N PHE A 268 5.16 18.03 -14.75
CA PHE A 268 4.03 17.10 -14.79
C PHE A 268 3.25 17.07 -13.47
N ASN A 269 3.93 16.96 -12.32
CA ASN A 269 3.27 16.98 -11.01
C ASN A 269 2.61 18.34 -10.72
N LYS A 270 3.24 19.46 -11.12
CA LYS A 270 2.62 20.78 -10.99
C LYS A 270 1.32 20.89 -11.79
N THR A 271 1.31 20.43 -13.04
CA THR A 271 0.08 20.41 -13.85
C THR A 271 -0.98 19.48 -13.25
N LEU A 272 -0.57 18.33 -12.69
CA LEU A 272 -1.48 17.42 -12.02
C LEU A 272 -2.11 18.05 -10.77
N GLU A 273 -1.32 18.79 -9.99
CA GLU A 273 -1.78 19.54 -8.83
C GLU A 273 -2.83 20.59 -9.21
N GLU A 274 -2.58 21.37 -10.26
CA GLU A 274 -3.53 22.36 -10.79
C GLU A 274 -4.85 21.71 -11.23
N LYS A 275 -4.80 20.52 -11.84
CA LYS A 275 -5.99 19.76 -12.25
C LYS A 275 -6.80 19.26 -11.07
N VAL A 276 -6.15 18.69 -10.05
CA VAL A 276 -6.82 18.23 -8.83
C VAL A 276 -7.42 19.42 -8.10
N TRP A 277 -6.71 20.54 -7.99
CA TRP A 277 -7.24 21.77 -7.41
C TRP A 277 -8.51 22.24 -8.12
N ALA A 278 -8.52 22.23 -9.46
CA ALA A 278 -9.69 22.60 -10.24
C ALA A 278 -10.87 21.65 -10.03
N ALA A 279 -10.63 20.33 -9.92
CA ALA A 279 -11.67 19.34 -9.62
C ALA A 279 -12.26 19.54 -8.21
N GLU A 280 -11.42 19.73 -7.20
CA GLU A 280 -11.83 20.03 -5.82
C GLU A 280 -12.64 21.34 -5.74
N SER A 281 -12.21 22.37 -6.46
CA SER A 281 -12.89 23.67 -6.51
C SER A 281 -14.28 23.56 -7.12
N LYS A 282 -14.47 22.73 -8.14
CA LYS A 282 -15.80 22.45 -8.73
C LYS A 282 -16.72 21.77 -7.72
N ILE A 283 -16.23 20.74 -7.02
CA ILE A 283 -17.00 20.04 -5.98
C ILE A 283 -17.49 21.00 -4.88
N LEU A 284 -16.63 21.93 -4.46
CA LEU A 284 -17.00 22.98 -3.51
C LEU A 284 -18.03 23.95 -4.10
N ALA A 285 -17.87 24.37 -5.35
CA ALA A 285 -18.80 25.30 -6.01
C ALA A 285 -20.19 24.68 -6.22
N ASP A 286 -20.27 23.42 -6.63
CA ASP A 286 -21.54 22.74 -6.93
C ASP A 286 -22.43 22.57 -5.68
N SER A 287 -21.83 22.56 -4.48
CA SER A 287 -22.57 22.54 -3.20
C SER A 287 -23.35 23.82 -2.90
N SER A 288 -22.89 24.97 -3.42
CA SER A 288 -23.50 26.27 -3.17
C SER A 288 -24.67 26.60 -4.10
N ARG A 289 -24.94 25.74 -5.09
CA ARG A 289 -25.98 25.95 -6.11
C ARG A 289 -27.29 25.20 -5.88
N GLY A 290 -27.42 24.43 -4.79
CA GLY A 290 -28.68 23.82 -4.32
C GLY A 290 -29.64 23.32 -5.41
N GLY A 291 -29.54 22.07 -5.84
CA GLY A 291 -30.56 21.48 -6.70
C GLY A 291 -30.17 20.16 -7.37
N THR A 292 -30.83 19.09 -6.95
CA THR A 292 -31.09 17.83 -7.66
C THR A 292 -30.42 17.66 -9.03
N SER A 293 -29.27 16.97 -9.06
CA SER A 293 -28.98 16.06 -10.17
C SER A 293 -28.70 14.69 -9.56
N ASN A 294 -29.75 13.87 -9.49
CA ASN A 294 -29.55 12.43 -9.57
C ASN A 294 -28.94 12.20 -10.96
N GLN A 295 -27.61 12.27 -11.06
CA GLN A 295 -26.94 11.49 -12.09
C GLN A 295 -27.13 10.04 -11.67
N VAL A 296 -28.17 9.44 -12.25
CA VAL A 296 -28.35 8.00 -12.25
C VAL A 296 -27.02 7.40 -12.66
N ASN A 297 -26.48 6.53 -11.79
CA ASN A 297 -25.29 5.77 -12.09
C ASN A 297 -25.54 4.98 -13.38
N ASP A 298 -24.84 5.32 -14.45
CA ASP A 298 -24.90 4.58 -15.73
C ASP A 298 -24.22 3.19 -15.64
N TYR A 299 -23.90 2.75 -14.42
CA TYR A 299 -23.40 1.41 -14.11
C TYR A 299 -24.51 0.34 -14.07
N ASP A 300 -25.79 0.71 -14.04
CA ASP A 300 -26.91 -0.23 -14.01
C ASP A 300 -27.37 -0.74 -15.40
N LEU A 301 -26.87 -0.20 -16.52
CA LEU A 301 -27.26 -0.66 -17.87
C LEU A 301 -26.46 -1.86 -18.39
N ALA A 302 -25.47 -2.38 -17.65
CA ALA A 302 -24.61 -3.48 -18.11
C ALA A 302 -24.94 -4.85 -17.49
N ARG A 303 -26.08 -5.01 -16.80
CA ARG A 303 -26.48 -6.29 -16.17
C ARG A 303 -27.44 -7.15 -16.99
N ASP A 304 -27.92 -6.70 -18.15
CA ASP A 304 -29.07 -7.34 -18.82
C ASP A 304 -28.85 -7.93 -20.22
N LEU A 305 -27.61 -8.12 -20.68
CA LEU A 305 -27.36 -8.80 -21.96
C LEU A 305 -26.22 -9.80 -21.87
N SER A 306 -26.53 -11.03 -21.46
CA SER A 306 -25.99 -12.28 -22.05
C SER A 306 -26.37 -13.51 -21.21
N ALA A 307 -27.62 -13.94 -21.32
CA ALA A 307 -27.92 -15.37 -21.21
C ALA A 307 -27.53 -16.01 -22.55
N PRO A 308 -26.57 -16.95 -22.61
CA PRO A 308 -26.34 -17.71 -23.82
C PRO A 308 -27.50 -18.70 -24.02
N SER A 309 -28.30 -18.46 -25.05
CA SER A 309 -29.23 -19.45 -25.59
C SER A 309 -28.44 -20.67 -26.04
N SER A 310 -28.74 -21.80 -25.40
CA SER A 310 -28.37 -23.15 -25.81
C SER A 310 -28.79 -23.46 -27.24
N VAL A 311 -27.83 -23.83 -28.11
CA VAL A 311 -27.85 -24.98 -29.03
C VAL A 311 -26.40 -25.38 -29.32
#